data_AF-A0AA88ZHB0-F1
#
_entry.id   AF-A0AA88ZHB0-F1
#
_cell.length_a   1.000
_cell.length_b   1.000
_cell.length_c   1.000
_cell.angle_alpha   90.00
_cell.angle_beta   90.00
_cell.angle_gamma   90.00
#
_symmetry.space_group_name_H-M   'P 1'
#
loop_
_entity.id
_entity.type
_entity.pdbx_description
1 polymer ?
#
loop_
_entity_poly.entity_id
_entity_poly.type
_entity_poly.pdbx_seq_one_letter_code
_entity_poly.pdbx_strand_id
1 'polypeptide(L)'
;MKKLILASAFAFVGLTAFAQTGEEVAIAETAVVSATQDSFSEIETSSLPEAVSSAVATNYPSATIDKAYVNDQKQYKLEVSLEDGTSGTLYADENGNWIEM
;
A
#
# COMPACT_ATOMS: atom_id res chain seq x y z
N MET A 1 -50.86 -3.61 41.89
CA MET A 1 -49.67 -4.36 42.40
C MET A 1 -49.06 -5.06 41.20
N LYS A 2 -47.79 -4.95 40.80
CA LYS A 2 -46.55 -4.63 41.51
C LYS A 2 -45.64 -3.78 40.60
N LYS A 3 -44.86 -2.91 41.23
CA LYS A 3 -43.72 -2.18 40.67
C LYS A 3 -42.52 -3.13 40.63
N LEU A 4 -41.56 -2.95 39.70
CA LEU A 4 -40.20 -3.54 39.57
C LEU A 4 -39.92 -3.72 38.06
N ILE A 5 -38.79 -3.41 37.39
CA ILE A 5 -37.35 -3.13 37.62
C ILE A 5 -36.93 -2.37 36.30
N LEU A 6 -35.90 -1.53 36.15
CA LEU A 6 -34.48 -1.86 36.15
C LEU A 6 -33.68 -0.64 35.68
N ALA A 7 -32.84 -0.13 36.57
CA ALA A 7 -31.85 0.90 36.26
C ALA A 7 -30.70 0.25 35.48
N SER A 8 -30.55 0.61 34.21
CA SER A 8 -29.39 0.26 33.41
C SER A 8 -28.33 1.35 33.60
N ALA A 9 -27.39 1.08 34.51
CA ALA A 9 -26.21 1.90 34.70
C ALA A 9 -25.31 1.82 33.47
N PHE A 10 -24.97 2.97 32.91
CA PHE A 10 -23.97 3.14 31.85
C PHE A 10 -22.58 2.93 32.47
N ALA A 11 -22.00 1.74 32.31
CA ALA A 11 -20.61 1.51 32.66
C ALA A 11 -19.73 1.93 31.47
N PHE A 12 -19.19 3.15 31.53
CA PHE A 12 -18.06 3.58 30.71
C PHE A 12 -16.83 2.76 31.13
N VAL A 13 -16.46 1.76 30.31
CA VAL A 13 -15.22 1.01 30.48
C VAL A 13 -14.07 1.87 29.96
N GLY A 14 -13.26 2.35 30.91
CA GLY A 14 -11.80 2.49 30.79
C GLY A 14 -11.25 3.43 29.73
N LEU A 15 -11.01 4.69 30.13
CA LEU A 15 -10.00 5.53 29.48
C LEU A 15 -8.61 5.09 29.97
N THR A 16 -7.88 4.32 29.17
CA THR A 16 -6.43 4.13 29.40
C THR A 16 -5.69 5.36 28.90
N ALA A 17 -5.10 6.09 29.84
CA ALA A 17 -4.25 7.23 29.61
C ALA A 17 -3.00 6.86 28.81
N PHE A 18 -2.79 7.50 27.65
CA PHE A 18 -1.47 7.58 27.04
C PHE A 18 -0.73 8.76 27.65
N ALA A 19 0.19 8.44 28.55
CA ALA A 19 1.24 9.36 28.99
C ALA A 19 2.39 9.26 27.98
N GLN A 20 2.56 10.26 27.12
CA GLN A 20 3.83 10.46 26.44
C GLN A 20 4.14 11.95 26.35
N THR A 21 5.06 12.34 27.21
CA THR A 21 5.77 13.61 27.25
C THR A 21 6.48 13.86 25.92
N GLY A 22 6.26 15.07 25.38
CA GLY A 22 7.07 15.88 24.47
C GLY A 22 8.08 15.22 23.53
N GLU A 23 7.90 15.44 22.22
CA GLU A 23 8.75 16.36 21.44
C GLU A 23 8.15 16.58 20.04
N GLU A 24 8.19 17.83 19.60
CA GLU A 24 7.82 18.31 18.28
C GLU A 24 8.93 17.94 17.28
N VAL A 25 8.62 17.14 16.26
CA VAL A 25 9.26 17.25 14.93
C VAL A 25 8.22 16.87 13.87
N ALA A 26 7.95 17.80 12.96
CA ALA A 26 7.24 17.58 11.71
C ALA A 26 7.85 16.38 10.94
N ILE A 27 7.13 15.64 10.11
CA ILE A 27 7.03 15.87 8.67
C ILE A 27 6.25 14.67 8.08
N ALA A 28 5.46 14.95 7.05
CA ALA A 28 4.90 14.06 6.04
C ALA A 28 3.80 13.08 6.46
N GLU A 29 2.58 13.55 6.26
CA GLU A 29 1.59 12.89 5.42
C GLU A 29 2.22 11.79 4.53
N THR A 30 2.09 10.53 4.92
CA THR A 30 2.20 9.39 4.00
C THR A 30 0.86 8.71 4.02
N ALA A 31 0.08 9.12 3.01
CA ALA A 31 -0.89 8.35 2.28
C ALA A 31 -1.30 7.02 2.94
N VAL A 32 -2.53 7.02 3.44
CA VAL A 32 -3.56 6.01 3.14
C VAL A 32 -3.02 4.84 2.31
N VAL A 33 -2.39 3.84 2.94
CA VAL A 33 -2.29 2.52 2.32
C VAL A 33 -3.62 1.86 2.61
N SER A 34 -4.60 2.21 1.78
CA SER A 34 -5.73 1.35 1.48
C SER A 34 -5.12 -0.01 1.10
N ALA A 35 -5.00 -0.90 2.07
CA ALA A 35 -4.75 -2.30 1.85
C ALA A 35 -6.01 -2.86 1.17
N THR A 36 -6.14 -2.57 -0.12
CA THR A 36 -7.04 -3.28 -1.01
C THR A 36 -6.58 -4.74 -0.97
N GLN A 37 -7.54 -5.64 -0.78
CA GLN A 37 -7.37 -7.07 -0.56
C GLN A 37 -6.85 -7.84 -1.79
N ASP A 38 -5.94 -7.26 -2.57
CA ASP A 38 -5.43 -7.87 -3.79
C ASP A 38 -4.12 -8.59 -3.50
N SER A 39 -3.97 -9.79 -4.07
CA SER A 39 -2.94 -10.79 -3.84
C SER A 39 -1.50 -10.37 -4.17
N PHE A 40 -1.20 -9.06 -4.20
CA PHE A 40 0.07 -8.45 -4.56
C PHE A 40 0.69 -7.80 -3.33
N SER A 41 1.86 -8.31 -2.94
CA SER A 41 2.67 -7.78 -1.85
C SER A 41 3.62 -6.71 -2.40
N GLU A 42 3.69 -5.56 -1.73
CA GLU A 42 4.66 -4.51 -2.08
C GLU A 42 6.09 -5.04 -1.90
N ILE A 43 6.94 -4.77 -2.89
CA ILE A 43 8.35 -5.14 -2.89
C ILE A 43 9.21 -3.96 -3.34
N GLU A 44 10.47 -4.00 -2.91
CA GLU A 44 11.49 -3.06 -3.37
C GLU A 44 11.74 -3.25 -4.88
N THR A 45 12.09 -2.17 -5.58
CA THR A 45 12.49 -2.23 -7.01
C THR A 45 13.74 -3.08 -7.22
N SER A 46 14.59 -3.24 -6.20
CA SER A 46 15.74 -4.15 -6.21
C SER A 46 15.34 -5.63 -6.18
N SER A 47 14.12 -5.95 -5.74
CA SER A 47 13.57 -7.31 -5.75
C SER A 47 12.91 -7.67 -7.08
N LEU A 48 12.84 -6.73 -8.03
CA LEU A 48 12.35 -7.00 -9.37
C LEU A 48 13.39 -7.81 -10.15
N PRO A 49 12.96 -8.84 -10.91
CA PRO A 49 13.82 -9.50 -11.87
C PRO A 49 14.40 -8.49 -12.86
N GLU A 50 15.67 -8.66 -13.25
CA GLU A 50 16.31 -7.81 -14.24
C GLU A 50 15.51 -7.73 -15.54
N ALA A 51 14.85 -8.82 -15.91
CA ALA A 51 13.99 -8.87 -17.09
C ALA A 51 12.82 -7.87 -17.01
N VAL A 52 12.18 -7.74 -15.84
CA VAL A 52 11.08 -6.80 -15.60
C VAL A 52 11.58 -5.36 -15.61
N SER A 53 12.65 -5.07 -14.86
CA SER A 53 13.25 -3.73 -14.81
C SER A 53 13.74 -3.29 -16.18
N SER A 54 14.34 -4.20 -16.96
CA SER A 54 14.79 -3.94 -18.32
C SER A 54 13.61 -3.71 -19.27
N ALA A 55 12.50 -4.44 -19.11
CA ALA A 55 11.30 -4.23 -19.90
C ALA A 55 10.73 -2.82 -19.65
N VAL A 56 10.60 -2.40 -18.39
CA VAL A 56 10.14 -1.04 -18.05
C VAL A 56 11.09 0.01 -18.66
N ALA A 57 12.40 -0.13 -18.50
CA ALA A 57 13.37 0.82 -19.04
C ALA A 57 13.35 0.88 -20.59
N THR A 58 13.05 -0.24 -21.26
CA THR A 58 13.00 -0.32 -22.73
C THR A 58 11.71 0.28 -23.29
N ASN A 59 10.56 -0.07 -22.69
CA ASN A 59 9.25 0.37 -23.16
C ASN A 59 8.89 1.78 -22.67
N TYR A 60 9.37 2.16 -21.49
CA TYR A 60 9.02 3.39 -20.78
C TYR A 60 10.28 4.07 -20.18
N PRO A 61 11.23 4.55 -21.02
CA PRO A 61 12.50 5.10 -20.55
C PRO A 61 12.37 6.41 -19.75
N SER A 62 11.24 7.12 -19.91
CA SER A 62 10.92 8.34 -19.17
C SER A 62 10.01 8.10 -17.95
N ALA A 63 9.70 6.84 -17.65
CA ALA A 63 8.85 6.49 -16.52
C ALA A 63 9.72 6.09 -15.32
N THR A 64 9.36 6.62 -14.16
CA THR A 64 9.99 6.31 -12.87
C THR A 64 9.13 5.29 -12.16
N ILE A 65 9.71 4.17 -11.72
CA ILE A 65 8.98 3.19 -10.91
C ILE A 65 8.85 3.77 -9.50
N ASP A 66 7.63 4.17 -9.13
CA ASP A 66 7.34 4.65 -7.78
C ASP A 66 7.17 3.48 -6.82
N LYS A 67 6.47 2.43 -7.27
CA LYS A 67 6.17 1.26 -6.47
C LYS A 67 6.19 -0.02 -7.29
N ALA A 68 6.62 -1.10 -6.65
CA ALA A 68 6.60 -2.44 -7.22
C ALA A 68 5.87 -3.38 -6.28
N TYR A 69 5.14 -4.33 -6.84
CA TYR A 69 4.40 -5.34 -6.10
C TYR A 69 4.57 -6.69 -6.80
N VAL A 70 4.50 -7.80 -6.04
CA VAL A 70 4.58 -9.17 -6.55
C VAL A 70 3.49 -10.04 -5.94
N ASN A 71 2.93 -10.97 -6.71
CA ASN A 71 2.00 -11.98 -6.18
C ASN A 71 2.63 -13.38 -6.07
N ASP A 72 1.88 -14.32 -5.50
CA ASP A 72 2.29 -15.74 -5.39
C ASP A 72 2.52 -16.42 -6.74
N GLN A 73 1.93 -15.89 -7.82
CA GLN A 73 2.12 -16.37 -9.19
C GLN A 73 3.35 -15.77 -9.88
N LYS A 74 4.19 -15.02 -9.14
CA LYS A 74 5.35 -14.27 -9.65
C LYS A 74 4.99 -13.31 -10.79
N GLN A 75 3.82 -12.72 -10.69
CA GLN A 75 3.41 -11.58 -11.49
C GLN A 75 3.77 -10.32 -10.72
N TYR A 76 4.39 -9.38 -11.42
CA TYR A 76 4.91 -8.13 -10.92
C TYR A 76 4.02 -7.00 -11.39
N LYS A 77 3.43 -6.26 -10.46
CA LYS A 77 2.73 -5.01 -10.73
C LYS A 77 3.70 -3.86 -10.46
N LEU A 78 3.90 -3.00 -11.44
CA LEU A 78 4.74 -1.81 -11.32
C LEU A 78 3.87 -0.58 -11.51
N GLU A 79 3.90 0.32 -10.54
CA GLU A 79 3.33 1.66 -10.70
C GLU A 79 4.45 2.59 -11.10
N VAL A 80 4.30 3.15 -12.29
CA VAL A 80 5.26 4.08 -12.87
C VAL A 80 4.62 5.46 -13.04
N SER A 81 5.37 6.51 -12.79
CA SER A 81 4.98 7.88 -13.09
C SER A 81 5.93 8.49 -14.11
N LEU A 82 5.36 9.13 -15.11
CA LEU A 82 6.07 9.91 -16.11
C LEU A 82 6.19 11.36 -15.61
N GLU A 83 7.25 12.04 -16.04
CA GLU A 83 7.51 13.45 -15.70
C GLU A 83 6.40 14.41 -16.15
N ASP A 84 5.57 14.00 -17.12
CA ASP A 84 4.39 14.73 -17.59
C ASP A 84 3.20 14.66 -16.61
N GLY A 85 3.39 14.04 -15.44
CA GLY A 85 2.36 13.85 -14.43
C GLY A 85 1.38 12.70 -14.71
N THR A 86 1.64 11.93 -15.77
CA THR A 86 0.87 10.72 -16.10
C THR A 86 1.43 9.55 -15.32
N SER A 87 0.60 8.87 -14.52
CA SER A 87 0.94 7.58 -13.93
C SER A 87 0.32 6.43 -14.71
N GLY A 88 1.03 5.30 -14.72
CA GLY A 88 0.61 4.06 -15.36
C GLY A 88 0.89 2.88 -14.45
N THR A 89 0.05 1.86 -14.55
CA THR A 89 0.29 0.57 -13.91
C THR A 89 0.62 -0.44 -14.99
N LEU A 90 1.77 -1.09 -14.85
CA LEU A 90 2.26 -2.12 -15.75
C LEU A 90 2.30 -3.44 -15.00
N TYR A 91 2.04 -4.53 -15.72
CA TYR A 91 2.12 -5.87 -15.16
C TYR A 91 3.05 -6.72 -16.01
N ALA A 92 4.01 -7.38 -15.36
CA ALA A 92 4.99 -8.23 -16.01
C ALA A 92 5.14 -9.57 -15.26
N ASP A 93 5.59 -10.62 -15.93
CA ASP A 93 5.97 -11.88 -15.30
C ASP A 93 7.47 -11.89 -14.87
N GLU A 94 7.92 -12.96 -14.21
CA GLU A 94 9.33 -13.10 -13.80
C GLU A 94 10.34 -13.07 -14.96
N ASN A 95 9.88 -13.33 -16.18
CA ASN A 95 10.65 -13.33 -17.40
C ASN A 95 10.63 -11.96 -18.11
N GLY A 96 9.95 -10.95 -17.54
CA GLY A 96 9.80 -9.63 -18.14
C GLY A 96 8.82 -9.58 -19.31
N ASN A 97 7.96 -10.59 -19.50
CA ASN A 97 6.87 -10.45 -20.46
C ASN A 97 5.73 -9.65 -19.84
N TRP A 98 5.21 -8.70 -20.61
CA TRP A 98 4.03 -7.95 -20.24
C TRP A 98 2.80 -8.85 -20.22
N ILE A 99 2.07 -8.80 -19.12
CA ILE A 99 0.80 -9.47 -18.95
C ILE A 99 -0.28 -8.41 -18.81
N GLU A 100 -1.44 -8.68 -19.39
CA GLU A 100 -2.64 -7.88 -19.16
C GLU A 100 -3.46 -8.57 -18.06
N MET A 101 -3.94 -7.82 -17.08
CA MET A 101 -4.85 -8.29 -16.03
C MET A 101 -6.17 -7.54 -16.07
#